data_AF-A0A7C2TN96-F1
#
_entry.id   AF-A0A7C2TN96-F1
#
_cell.length_a   1.000
_cell.length_b   1.000
_cell.length_c   1.000
_cell.angle_alpha   90.00
_cell.angle_beta   90.00
_cell.angle_gamma   90.00
#
_symmetry.space_group_name_H-M   'P 1'
#
loop_
_entity.id
_entity.type
_entity.pdbx_description
1 polymer ?
#
loop_
_entity_poly.entity_id
_entity_poly.type
_entity_poly.pdbx_seq_one_letter_code
_entity_poly.pdbx_strand_id
1 'polypeptide(L)'
;ARVKIVRLRIGELAGVVPESLRFCFEVASEGTVAQGAELQIEHVPLIGRCRACGADFHVEGYIFICPHCESPHVELISGDELEVVELEVEDVRCP
;
A
#
# COMPACT_ATOMS: atom_id res chain seq x y z
N ALA A 1 0.17 15.10 22.02
CA ALA A 1 0.29 14.69 20.60
C ALA A 1 -1.02 14.06 20.13
N ARG A 2 -1.52 14.45 18.95
CA ARG A 2 -2.67 13.86 18.26
C ARG A 2 -2.25 13.51 16.84
N VAL A 3 -2.61 12.33 16.34
CA VAL A 3 -2.35 11.96 14.94
C VAL A 3 -3.37 12.64 14.05
N LYS A 4 -2.93 13.26 12.96
CA LYS A 4 -3.76 13.97 12.00
C LYS A 4 -3.91 13.19 10.71
N ILE A 5 -2.82 12.61 10.20
CA ILE A 5 -2.81 11.84 8.96
C ILE A 5 -2.02 10.55 9.16
N VAL A 6 -2.54 9.45 8.64
CA VAL A 6 -1.83 8.18 8.47
C VAL A 6 -1.77 7.90 6.97
N ARG A 7 -0.56 7.86 6.38
CA ARG A 7 -0.37 7.48 4.98
C ARG A 7 0.01 6.02 4.90
N LEU A 8 -0.76 5.26 4.12
CA LEU A 8 -0.53 3.85 3.84
C LEU A 8 -0.14 3.65 2.38
N ARG A 9 0.77 2.71 2.14
CA ARG A 9 0.93 2.08 0.83
C ARG A 9 0.23 0.73 0.83
N ILE A 10 -0.57 0.52 -0.20
CA ILE A 10 -1.30 -0.74 -0.41
C ILE A 10 -1.05 -1.21 -1.83
N GLY A 11 -0.36 -2.34 -1.93
CA GLY A 11 -0.10 -3.03 -3.18
C GLY A 11 -1.31 -3.75 -3.73
N GLU A 12 -1.38 -3.90 -5.06
CA GLU A 12 -2.45 -4.62 -5.75
C GLU A 12 -2.61 -6.09 -5.29
N LEU A 13 -1.53 -6.77 -4.87
CA LEU A 13 -1.56 -8.12 -4.28
C LEU A 13 -1.93 -8.15 -2.79
N ALA A 14 -1.99 -7.01 -2.11
CA ALA A 14 -2.28 -6.98 -0.69
C ALA A 14 -3.66 -7.56 -0.35
N GLY A 15 -4.56 -7.65 -1.34
CA GLY A 15 -5.89 -8.25 -1.18
C GLY A 15 -6.81 -7.44 -0.26
N VAL A 16 -6.48 -6.16 -0.04
CA VAL A 16 -7.21 -5.26 0.84
C VAL A 16 -8.23 -4.46 0.04
N VAL A 17 -9.48 -4.44 0.50
CA VAL A 17 -10.51 -3.53 0.01
C VAL A 17 -10.35 -2.18 0.74
N PRO A 18 -9.99 -1.08 0.06
CA PRO A 18 -9.68 0.20 0.71
C PRO A 18 -10.81 0.73 1.59
N GLU A 19 -12.05 0.62 1.13
CA GLU A 19 -13.22 1.09 1.89
C GLU A 19 -13.44 0.30 3.17
N SER A 20 -13.21 -1.02 3.14
CA SER A 20 -13.25 -1.85 4.35
C SER A 20 -12.15 -1.46 5.33
N LEU A 21 -10.94 -1.16 4.83
CA LEU A 21 -9.84 -0.70 5.67
C LEU A 21 -10.15 0.65 6.32
N ARG A 22 -10.68 1.62 5.55
CA ARG A 22 -11.09 2.93 6.06
C ARG A 22 -12.12 2.81 7.19
N PHE A 23 -13.14 1.99 6.98
CA PHE A 23 -14.16 1.72 8.00
C PHE A 23 -13.55 1.10 9.26
N CYS A 24 -12.76 0.03 9.11
CA CYS A 24 -12.11 -0.62 10.24
C CYS A 24 -11.16 0.33 10.99
N PHE A 25 -10.44 1.20 10.27
CA PHE A 25 -9.57 2.21 10.86
C PHE A 25 -10.37 3.21 11.69
N GLU A 26 -11.48 3.73 11.17
CA GLU A 26 -12.35 4.67 11.90
C GLU A 26 -12.78 4.07 13.24
N VAL A 27 -13.37 2.86 13.21
CA VAL A 27 -13.83 2.14 14.40
C VAL A 27 -12.67 1.83 15.36
N ALA A 28 -11.54 1.36 14.86
CA ALA A 28 -10.38 1.02 15.70
C ALA A 28 -9.70 2.26 16.31
N SER A 29 -9.84 3.43 15.68
CA SER A 29 -9.25 4.68 16.14
C SER A 29 -10.03 5.35 17.27
N GLU A 30 -11.29 4.96 17.51
CA GLU A 30 -12.14 5.55 18.53
C GLU A 30 -11.52 5.47 19.93
N GLY A 31 -11.52 6.58 20.65
CA GLY A 31 -10.91 6.69 21.98
C GLY A 31 -9.38 6.71 22.00
N THR A 32 -8.71 6.67 20.85
CA THR A 32 -7.24 6.70 20.74
C THR A 32 -6.70 8.08 20.34
N VAL A 33 -5.37 8.25 20.36
CA VAL A 33 -4.70 9.46 19.85
C VAL A 33 -4.88 9.67 18.34
N ALA A 34 -5.33 8.64 17.62
CA ALA A 34 -5.63 8.68 16.19
C ALA A 34 -7.12 8.90 15.89
N GLN A 35 -7.96 9.10 16.91
CA GLN A 35 -9.37 9.36 16.69
C GLN A 35 -9.57 10.58 15.77
N GLY A 36 -10.27 10.34 14.65
CA GLY A 36 -10.53 11.35 13.63
C GLY A 36 -9.31 11.72 12.78
N ALA A 37 -8.26 10.92 12.77
CA ALA A 37 -7.17 11.04 11.82
C ALA A 37 -7.65 10.67 10.41
N GLU A 38 -7.12 11.35 9.39
CA GLU A 38 -7.37 11.01 7.99
C GLU A 38 -6.48 9.84 7.57
N LEU A 39 -7.08 8.80 6.99
CA LEU A 39 -6.36 7.70 6.37
C LEU A 39 -6.14 8.01 4.88
N GLN A 40 -4.90 8.23 4.46
CA GLN A 40 -4.55 8.40 3.06
C GLN A 40 -3.94 7.10 2.53
N ILE A 41 -4.39 6.66 1.36
CA ILE A 41 -3.97 5.39 0.76
C ILE A 41 -3.33 5.70 -0.59
N GLU A 42 -2.06 5.32 -0.73
CA GLU A 42 -1.32 5.28 -1.99
C GLU A 42 -1.38 3.84 -2.52
N HIS A 43 -1.93 3.69 -3.73
CA HIS A 43 -2.00 2.41 -4.40
C HIS A 43 -0.68 2.10 -5.12
N VAL A 44 -0.12 0.91 -4.88
CA VAL A 44 1.12 0.48 -5.50
C VAL A 44 0.83 -0.59 -6.57
N PRO A 45 1.21 -0.36 -7.83
CA PRO A 45 0.91 -1.29 -8.92
C PRO A 45 1.72 -2.59 -8.78
N LEU A 46 1.16 -3.68 -9.30
CA LEU A 46 1.84 -4.98 -9.32
C LEU A 46 2.88 -5.04 -10.44
N ILE A 47 4.14 -4.76 -10.11
CA ILE A 47 5.24 -4.75 -11.08
C ILE A 47 6.09 -6.01 -10.93
N GLY A 48 6.28 -6.72 -12.03
CA GLY A 48 7.20 -7.85 -12.14
C GLY A 48 8.41 -7.50 -12.99
N ARG A 49 9.57 -8.05 -12.65
CA ARG A 49 10.81 -8.02 -13.44
C ARG A 49 11.09 -9.39 -14.02
N CYS A 50 11.23 -9.49 -15.33
CA CYS A 50 11.64 -10.74 -15.96
C CYS A 50 13.12 -11.01 -15.71
N ARG A 51 13.45 -12.16 -15.14
CA ARG A 51 14.85 -12.58 -14.93
C ARG A 51 15.55 -13.05 -16.21
N ALA A 52 14.82 -13.30 -17.29
CA ALA A 52 15.37 -13.73 -18.57
C ALA A 52 15.77 -12.56 -19.48
N CYS A 53 14.89 -11.57 -19.66
CA CYS A 53 15.15 -10.42 -20.53
C CYS A 53 15.42 -9.11 -19.79
N GLY A 54 15.20 -9.06 -18.46
CA GLY A 54 15.43 -7.88 -17.64
C GLY A 54 14.33 -6.81 -17.71
N ALA A 55 13.25 -7.04 -18.46
CA ALA A 55 12.17 -6.08 -18.60
C ALA A 55 11.28 -6.03 -17.35
N ASP A 56 10.91 -4.82 -16.94
CA ASP A 56 9.88 -4.57 -15.93
C ASP A 56 8.52 -4.40 -16.62
N PHE A 57 7.47 -4.99 -16.07
CA PHE A 57 6.13 -4.95 -16.64
C PHE A 57 5.06 -5.02 -15.55
N HIS A 58 3.88 -4.47 -15.84
CA HIS A 58 2.70 -4.62 -14.97
C HIS A 58 2.12 -6.02 -15.13
N VAL A 59 1.85 -6.70 -14.02
CA VAL A 59 1.30 -8.06 -14.02
C VAL A 59 -0.22 -7.96 -14.06
N GLU A 60 -0.79 -8.14 -15.25
CA GLU A 60 -2.23 -8.16 -15.43
C GLU A 60 -2.83 -9.53 -15.11
N GLY A 61 -3.99 -9.54 -14.44
CA GLY A 61 -4.75 -10.77 -14.17
C GLY A 61 -4.00 -11.81 -13.32
N TYR A 62 -2.98 -11.39 -12.58
CA TYR A 62 -2.09 -12.27 -11.80
C TYR A 62 -1.33 -13.31 -12.66
N ILE A 63 -1.09 -12.99 -13.93
CA ILE A 63 -0.35 -13.83 -14.87
C ILE A 63 1.13 -13.44 -14.83
N PHE A 64 1.93 -14.18 -14.07
CA PHE A 64 3.38 -13.96 -13.95
C PHE A 64 4.16 -14.55 -15.13
N ILE A 65 3.86 -14.09 -16.34
CA ILE A 65 4.57 -14.43 -17.57
C ILE A 65 5.00 -13.14 -18.24
N CYS A 66 6.28 -13.03 -18.60
CA CYS A 66 6.80 -11.84 -19.24
C CYS A 66 6.15 -11.64 -20.62
N PRO A 67 5.52 -10.48 -20.90
CA PRO A 67 4.88 -10.22 -22.19
C PRO A 67 5.90 -10.00 -23.33
N HIS A 68 7.18 -9.81 -23.01
CA HIS A 68 8.22 -9.53 -24.00
C HIS A 68 8.96 -10.76 -24.50
N CYS A 69 9.13 -11.78 -23.64
CA CYS A 69 9.92 -12.98 -23.98
C CYS A 69 9.27 -14.29 -23.51
N GLU A 70 8.02 -14.23 -23.02
CA GLU A 70 7.20 -15.38 -22.60
C GLU A 70 7.80 -16.20 -21.45
N SER A 71 8.83 -15.68 -20.79
CA SER A 71 9.47 -16.37 -19.68
C SER A 71 8.58 -16.34 -18.43
N PRO A 72 8.41 -17.48 -17.74
CA PRO A 72 7.71 -17.54 -16.46
C PRO A 72 8.61 -17.13 -15.28
N HIS A 73 9.88 -16.81 -15.53
CA HIS A 73 10.83 -16.41 -14.48
C HIS A 73 10.68 -14.92 -14.17
N VAL A 74 9.70 -14.61 -13.33
CA VAL A 74 9.36 -13.24 -12.91
C VAL A 74 9.70 -13.06 -11.44
N GLU A 75 10.40 -11.97 -11.14
CA GLU A 75 10.65 -11.47 -9.79
C GLU A 75 9.64 -10.37 -9.48
N LEU A 76 9.03 -10.41 -8.30
CA LEU A 76 8.14 -9.35 -7.84
C LEU A 76 8.97 -8.12 -7.43
N ILE A 77 8.63 -6.94 -7.96
CA ILE A 77 9.30 -5.67 -7.65
C ILE A 77 8.45 -4.81 -6.72
N SER A 78 7.14 -4.75 -6.97
CA SER A 78 6.19 -4.01 -6.15
C SER A 78 4.81 -4.60 -6.27
N GLY A 79 3.91 -4.19 -5.39
CA GLY A 79 2.50 -4.56 -5.39
C GLY A 79 2.11 -5.48 -4.25
N ASP A 80 3.01 -5.87 -3.35
CA ASP A 80 2.72 -6.63 -2.11
C ASP A 80 2.73 -5.76 -0.84
N GLU A 81 2.75 -4.45 -0.99
CA GLU A 81 2.87 -3.51 0.12
C GLU A 81 1.60 -3.49 0.99
N LEU A 82 1.80 -3.47 2.31
CA LEU A 82 0.78 -3.10 3.28
C LEU A 82 1.49 -2.46 4.47
N GLU A 83 1.80 -1.17 4.34
CA GLU A 83 2.70 -0.49 5.27
C GLU A 83 2.28 0.96 5.55
N VAL A 84 2.61 1.43 6.76
CA VAL A 84 2.52 2.85 7.12
C VAL A 84 3.79 3.53 6.64
N VAL A 85 3.65 4.47 5.71
CA VAL A 85 4.79 5.21 5.15
C VAL A 85 4.97 6.58 5.78
N GLU A 86 3.91 7.16 6.35
CA GLU A 86 3.99 8.44 7.00
C GLU A 86 2.93 8.61 8.10
N LEU A 87 3.30 9.36 9.15
CA LEU A 87 2.42 9.79 10.22
C LEU A 87 2.60 11.29 10.43
N GLU A 88 1.53 12.06 10.22
CA GLU A 88 1.51 13.47 10.62
C GLU A 88 0.93 13.59 12.01
N VAL A 89 1.69 14.21 12.91
CA VAL A 89 1.33 14.34 14.32
C VAL A 89 1.32 15.81 14.69
N GLU A 90 0.22 16.25 15.26
CA GLU A 90 0.11 17.56 15.89
C GLU A 90 0.53 17.42 17.36
N ASP A 91 1.68 17.99 17.68
CA ASP A 91 2.12 18.07 19.06
C ASP A 91 1.45 19.25 19.75
N VAL A 92 0.43 18.94 20.57
CA VAL A 92 -0.02 19.86 21.62
C VAL A 92 1.03 19.84 22.73
N ARG A 93 2.16 20.52 22.51
CA ARG A 93 2.90 21.12 23.60
C ARG A 93 2.48 22.58 23.71
N CYS A 94 1.85 22.86 24.83
CA CYS A 94 1.49 24.14 25.43
C CYS A 94 2.53 24.43 26.55
N PRO A 95 2.79 25.66 27.00
CA PRO A 95 2.76 27.00 26.37
C PRO A 95 4.17 27.54 26.05
#